data_AF-A0A6M6JEW7-F1
#
_entry.id   AF-A0A6M6JEW7-F1
#
_cell.length_a   1.000
_cell.length_b   1.000
_cell.length_c   1.000
_cell.angle_alpha   90.00
_cell.angle_beta   90.00
_cell.angle_gamma   90.00
#
_symmetry.space_group_name_H-M   'P 1'
#
loop_
_entity.id
_entity.type
_entity.pdbx_description
1 polymer ?
#
loop_
_entity_poly.entity_id
_entity_poly.type
_entity_poly.pdbx_seq_one_letter_code
_entity_poly.pdbx_strand_id
1 'polypeptide(L)'
;MPEPETPTSIAPPDGLPGRRRRSLLTVLTVVVAVAGIVGTVVLDGPTDVPARTAVPAVAEVDGSEDATAPVVDPSGDAQARIVTAEDDRVFATVGDSPGTRTPYEVPAVAPSIVPTVVLTARERPYDLAALERLDAAARLGGGDWMLTRSVLVGRGAVLDLQAPGKTLRLVSGTAGFAALVVFRGTLTMGGAPGAPLRVTSWDPAAGAVDTALGDGRSYVRSVGGRMDLSHVDASDLGFWSGRTGGVAWTGSAGEPGRGSATAVVVGRSHYGMFTSRVEGLAVNGGAVRDNAADGLLVHRESSGVSVRELATSGNARHGVAVSSGTERILLSGVTAEGNGGAGIRIDGAAPAATASASGASTAPGRGFTVERSAATGNGEVGILAAGTAALVLRGNTVAGSPDGIVVRGAAEAPELIGNTVDAEGFGIAVRDGVTGARLTANTVTSAAVAVQVSDAAATVRDTAVEGAGRYGVSLVGAVDGTAVEANRLAGRGPAAIDVHRVGVGSNVTLTGNDDARWTVDRDDVAYWASYVADHPLVLLWLLILLVPVAAQVRARVRARIAATARPRNPLLSPAPLVTAALDPVDRIALARAIAAGRTTSRPGHPPVPPHRPVADGTRVTVVSGDGPAT
;
A
#
# COMPACT_ATOMS: atom_id res chain seq x y z
N MET A 1 -4.86 65.63 44.22
CA MET A 1 -5.43 66.25 45.44
C MET A 1 -6.81 66.78 45.10
N PRO A 2 -7.75 66.84 46.05
CA PRO A 2 -7.60 66.55 47.49
C PRO A 2 -8.23 65.22 47.95
N GLU A 3 -7.81 64.72 49.12
CA GLU A 3 -8.68 63.95 50.03
C GLU A 3 -9.43 64.94 50.94
N PRO A 4 -10.50 64.51 51.65
CA PRO A 4 -10.30 64.37 53.09
C PRO A 4 -11.11 63.26 53.80
N GLU A 5 -10.44 62.62 54.77
CA GLU A 5 -10.87 62.30 56.15
C GLU A 5 -12.16 61.48 56.47
N THR A 6 -11.90 60.24 56.92
CA THR A 6 -12.31 59.60 58.22
C THR A 6 -13.06 60.45 59.27
N PRO A 7 -13.93 59.89 60.16
CA PRO A 7 -13.45 58.95 61.22
C PRO A 7 -14.40 57.93 61.89
N THR A 8 -13.79 57.09 62.76
CA THR A 8 -14.38 56.25 63.86
C THR A 8 -15.28 55.05 63.46
N SER A 9 -15.35 53.93 64.22
CA SER A 9 -15.09 53.75 65.65
C SER A 9 -14.66 52.31 66.07
N ILE A 10 -13.73 52.23 67.05
CA ILE A 10 -13.49 51.12 68.04
C ILE A 10 -13.04 49.72 67.57
N ALA A 11 -12.15 49.11 68.38
CA ALA A 11 -11.68 47.72 68.37
C ALA A 11 -11.31 47.30 69.82
N PRO A 12 -10.66 46.15 70.07
CA PRO A 12 -11.10 44.75 69.93
C PRO A 12 -11.48 44.14 71.33
N PRO A 13 -11.54 42.79 71.52
CA PRO A 13 -10.32 42.07 71.94
C PRO A 13 -10.15 40.60 71.45
N ASP A 14 -8.88 40.19 71.32
CA ASP A 14 -8.22 38.91 71.65
C ASP A 14 -8.88 37.52 71.46
N GLY A 15 -8.16 36.59 70.80
CA GLY A 15 -8.54 35.16 70.73
C GLY A 15 -7.74 34.26 69.76
N LEU A 16 -6.47 33.95 70.05
CA LEU A 16 -5.61 33.00 69.28
C LEU A 16 -5.80 31.52 69.75
N PRO A 17 -5.31 30.47 69.02
CA PRO A 17 -5.04 30.31 67.58
C PRO A 17 -5.49 28.94 66.96
N GLY A 18 -6.25 28.94 65.86
CA GLY A 18 -6.81 27.72 65.22
C GLY A 18 -5.89 26.93 64.25
N ARG A 19 -4.74 26.40 64.68
CA ARG A 19 -3.69 25.80 63.82
C ARG A 19 -4.02 24.39 63.22
N ARG A 20 -5.11 24.22 62.44
CA ARG A 20 -5.49 22.91 61.80
C ARG A 20 -6.02 22.95 60.34
N ARG A 21 -5.60 23.89 59.48
CA ARG A 21 -5.96 23.92 58.04
C ARG A 21 -4.79 24.15 57.06
N ARG A 22 -3.67 23.40 57.15
CA ARG A 22 -2.55 23.47 56.17
C ARG A 22 -2.05 22.16 55.58
N SER A 23 -2.56 21.00 56.01
CA SER A 23 -2.10 19.67 55.53
C SER A 23 -3.05 18.97 54.54
N LEU A 24 -4.16 19.63 54.14
CA LEU A 24 -5.08 19.12 53.11
C LEU A 24 -4.86 19.79 51.74
N LEU A 25 -4.46 21.07 51.71
CA LEU A 25 -4.22 21.80 50.46
C LEU A 25 -3.11 21.18 49.62
N THR A 26 -1.94 20.90 50.21
CA THR A 26 -0.73 20.51 49.47
C THR A 26 -0.89 19.26 48.61
N VAL A 27 -1.73 18.31 49.01
CA VAL A 27 -2.02 17.11 48.21
C VAL A 27 -2.91 17.46 47.01
N LEU A 28 -3.89 18.35 47.19
CA LEU A 28 -4.73 18.84 46.11
C LEU A 28 -3.92 19.69 45.12
N THR A 29 -2.99 20.52 45.61
CA THR A 29 -2.09 21.34 44.77
C THR A 29 -1.23 20.49 43.83
N VAL A 30 -0.73 19.32 44.27
CA VAL A 30 0.06 18.43 43.41
C VAL A 30 -0.81 17.76 42.34
N VAL A 31 -2.02 17.30 42.68
CA VAL A 31 -2.94 16.72 41.70
C VAL A 31 -3.41 17.76 40.67
N VAL A 32 -3.71 18.98 41.12
CA VAL A 32 -4.09 20.10 40.24
C VAL A 32 -2.90 20.59 39.40
N ALA A 33 -1.66 20.52 39.88
CA ALA A 33 -0.47 20.85 39.08
C ALA A 33 -0.25 19.83 37.95
N VAL A 34 -0.38 18.54 38.23
CA VAL A 34 -0.26 17.48 37.19
C VAL A 34 -1.40 17.59 36.18
N ALA A 35 -2.64 17.78 36.63
CA ALA A 35 -3.77 18.01 35.72
C ALA A 35 -3.65 19.31 34.92
N GLY A 36 -3.09 20.37 35.52
CA GLY A 36 -2.87 21.66 34.88
C GLY A 36 -1.83 21.58 33.76
N ILE A 37 -0.70 20.90 33.98
CA ILE A 37 0.35 20.69 32.97
C ILE A 37 -0.19 19.88 31.77
N VAL A 38 -1.00 18.85 32.03
CA VAL A 38 -1.70 18.09 30.97
C VAL A 38 -2.70 18.98 30.22
N GLY A 39 -3.43 19.87 30.91
CA GLY A 39 -4.36 20.80 30.29
C GLY A 39 -3.69 21.86 29.39
N THR A 40 -2.53 22.39 29.80
CA THR A 40 -1.84 23.45 29.04
C THR A 40 -1.11 22.99 27.79
N VAL A 41 -0.87 21.69 27.62
CA VAL A 41 -0.21 21.13 26.41
C VAL A 41 -1.23 20.71 25.33
N VAL A 42 -2.53 20.73 25.65
CA VAL A 42 -3.61 20.20 24.80
C VAL A 42 -4.52 21.28 24.21
N LEU A 43 -4.31 22.57 24.55
CA LEU A 43 -5.25 23.66 24.26
C LEU A 43 -4.67 24.90 23.57
N ASP A 44 -3.53 24.78 22.88
CA ASP A 44 -3.07 25.82 21.94
C ASP A 44 -2.44 25.20 20.67
N GLY A 45 -3.30 24.91 19.70
CA GLY A 45 -2.96 24.45 18.36
C GLY A 45 -4.15 24.72 17.44
N PRO A 46 -3.97 25.31 16.24
CA PRO A 46 -5.08 25.82 15.45
C PRO A 46 -5.93 24.68 14.86
N THR A 47 -7.10 24.45 15.46
CA THR A 47 -8.07 23.45 15.00
C THR A 47 -8.91 23.98 13.84
N ASP A 48 -8.37 23.90 12.62
CA ASP A 48 -9.19 23.97 11.41
C ASP A 48 -8.61 23.12 10.27
N VAL A 49 -8.66 21.81 10.46
CA VAL A 49 -8.59 20.83 9.36
C VAL A 49 -9.94 20.12 9.33
N PRO A 50 -10.77 20.30 8.28
CA PRO A 50 -12.07 19.64 8.22
C PRO A 50 -11.85 18.12 8.21
N ALA A 51 -12.60 17.40 9.03
CA ALA A 51 -12.53 15.95 9.12
C ALA A 51 -12.78 15.36 7.73
N ARG A 52 -11.73 14.86 7.07
CA ARG A 52 -11.86 14.15 5.79
C ARG A 52 -12.70 12.91 6.06
N THR A 53 -13.94 12.93 5.57
CA THR A 53 -14.79 11.75 5.52
C THR A 53 -13.97 10.62 4.90
N ALA A 54 -13.78 9.53 5.65
CA ALA A 54 -13.09 8.37 5.11
C ALA A 54 -13.90 7.87 3.92
N VAL A 55 -13.35 8.06 2.71
CA VAL A 55 -13.88 7.39 1.51
C VAL A 55 -13.82 5.90 1.83
N PRO A 56 -14.94 5.16 1.78
CA PRO A 56 -14.92 3.75 2.10
C PRO A 56 -13.97 3.06 1.14
N ALA A 57 -13.02 2.29 1.68
CA ALA A 57 -12.14 1.49 0.85
C ALA A 57 -13.01 0.52 0.04
N VAL A 58 -13.13 0.79 -1.26
CA VAL A 58 -13.87 -0.08 -2.18
C VAL A 58 -13.11 -1.38 -2.24
N ALA A 59 -13.63 -2.40 -1.55
CA ALA A 59 -13.04 -3.72 -1.52
C ALA A 59 -12.90 -4.24 -2.96
N GLU A 60 -11.71 -4.73 -3.28
CA GLU A 60 -11.41 -5.31 -4.58
C GLU A 60 -12.32 -6.52 -4.79
N VAL A 61 -13.24 -6.44 -5.76
CA VAL A 61 -14.16 -7.54 -6.10
C VAL A 61 -13.38 -8.61 -6.85
N ASP A 62 -12.60 -9.37 -6.08
CA ASP A 62 -11.78 -10.45 -6.61
C ASP A 62 -12.69 -11.61 -7.03
N GLY A 63 -12.61 -11.96 -8.31
CA GLY A 63 -13.60 -12.77 -9.00
C GLY A 63 -13.48 -14.27 -8.71
N SER A 64 -13.81 -14.68 -7.49
CA SER A 64 -13.95 -16.09 -7.09
C SER A 64 -15.15 -16.29 -6.16
N GLU A 65 -15.92 -17.35 -6.39
CA GLU A 65 -17.17 -17.64 -5.68
C GLU A 65 -16.89 -18.30 -4.31
N ASP A 66 -17.19 -17.61 -3.20
CA ASP A 66 -18.31 -18.00 -2.31
C ASP A 66 -18.70 -16.87 -1.33
N ALA A 67 -19.80 -17.05 -0.59
CA ALA A 67 -20.64 -16.00 -0.03
C ALA A 67 -20.09 -15.16 1.14
N THR A 68 -20.05 -13.84 0.93
CA THR A 68 -20.77 -12.86 1.78
C THR A 68 -21.32 -11.74 0.90
N ALA A 69 -22.57 -11.31 1.14
CA ALA A 69 -23.27 -10.36 0.27
C ALA A 69 -22.68 -8.93 0.39
N PRO A 70 -22.18 -8.31 -0.70
CA PRO A 70 -21.72 -6.93 -0.68
C PRO A 70 -22.87 -5.93 -0.52
N VAL A 71 -22.54 -4.70 -0.10
CA VAL A 71 -23.44 -3.56 -0.29
C VAL A 71 -23.46 -3.22 -1.78
N VAL A 72 -24.58 -3.51 -2.44
CA VAL A 72 -24.77 -3.27 -3.88
C VAL A 72 -24.77 -1.76 -4.16
N ASP A 73 -23.84 -1.30 -5.01
CA ASP A 73 -23.95 -0.03 -5.72
C ASP A 73 -24.88 -0.23 -6.93
N PRO A 74 -26.08 0.39 -6.96
CA PRO A 74 -27.02 0.21 -8.07
C PRO A 74 -26.48 0.69 -9.43
N SER A 75 -25.50 1.60 -9.43
CA SER A 75 -24.84 2.09 -10.64
C SER A 75 -23.78 1.10 -11.14
N GLY A 76 -23.01 0.49 -10.22
CA GLY A 76 -22.08 -0.59 -10.54
C GLY A 76 -22.78 -1.83 -11.11
N ASP A 77 -23.88 -2.26 -10.47
CA ASP A 77 -24.73 -3.36 -10.94
C ASP A 77 -25.34 -3.08 -12.33
N ALA A 78 -25.65 -1.82 -12.65
CA ALA A 78 -26.09 -1.44 -14.00
C ALA A 78 -24.96 -1.60 -15.02
N GLN A 79 -23.79 -1.02 -14.76
CA GLN A 79 -22.65 -1.07 -15.68
C GLN A 79 -22.10 -2.49 -15.87
N ALA A 80 -22.09 -3.31 -14.80
CA ALA A 80 -21.71 -4.73 -14.87
C ALA A 80 -22.57 -5.51 -15.88
N ARG A 81 -23.89 -5.30 -15.87
CA ARG A 81 -24.82 -5.94 -16.82
C ARG A 81 -24.59 -5.46 -18.25
N ILE A 82 -24.22 -4.20 -18.46
CA ILE A 82 -23.87 -3.68 -19.80
C ILE A 82 -22.59 -4.33 -20.32
N VAL A 83 -21.57 -4.51 -19.47
CA VAL A 83 -20.33 -5.23 -19.85
C VAL A 83 -20.61 -6.68 -20.22
N THR A 84 -21.43 -7.41 -19.46
CA THR A 84 -21.81 -8.80 -19.78
C THR A 84 -22.57 -8.86 -21.12
N ALA A 85 -23.60 -8.02 -21.30
CA ALA A 85 -24.37 -7.98 -22.54
C ALA A 85 -23.50 -7.63 -23.76
N GLU A 86 -22.47 -6.78 -23.59
CA GLU A 86 -21.53 -6.41 -24.64
C GLU A 86 -20.55 -7.53 -24.98
N ASP A 87 -20.00 -8.27 -24.00
CA ASP A 87 -19.23 -9.49 -24.28
C ASP A 87 -20.09 -10.54 -25.01
N ASP A 88 -21.30 -10.82 -24.50
CA ASP A 88 -22.23 -11.80 -25.10
C ASP A 88 -22.56 -11.43 -26.56
N ARG A 89 -22.84 -10.15 -26.82
CA ARG A 89 -23.09 -9.63 -28.18
C ARG A 89 -21.88 -9.78 -29.10
N VAL A 90 -20.68 -9.50 -28.61
CA VAL A 90 -19.42 -9.67 -29.38
C VAL A 90 -19.15 -11.14 -29.68
N PHE A 91 -19.33 -12.04 -28.70
CA PHE A 91 -19.10 -13.48 -28.90
C PHE A 91 -20.18 -14.12 -29.78
N ALA A 92 -21.45 -13.72 -29.67
CA ALA A 92 -22.51 -14.16 -30.59
C ALA A 92 -22.24 -13.70 -32.04
N THR A 93 -21.87 -12.42 -32.24
CA THR A 93 -21.48 -11.87 -33.56
C THR A 93 -20.37 -12.66 -34.24
N VAL A 94 -19.46 -13.25 -33.46
CA VAL A 94 -18.36 -14.10 -33.93
C VAL A 94 -18.81 -15.56 -34.14
N GLY A 95 -19.66 -16.09 -33.25
CA GLY A 95 -20.16 -17.47 -33.31
C GLY A 95 -21.10 -17.71 -34.50
N ASP A 96 -22.03 -16.77 -34.72
CA ASP A 96 -23.01 -16.81 -35.81
C ASP A 96 -22.45 -16.31 -37.16
N SER A 97 -21.13 -16.13 -37.27
CA SER A 97 -20.50 -15.57 -38.47
C SER A 97 -20.67 -16.52 -39.67
N PRO A 98 -21.31 -16.09 -40.78
CA PRO A 98 -21.81 -16.99 -41.84
C PRO A 98 -20.72 -17.48 -42.80
N GLY A 99 -19.45 -17.56 -42.38
CA GLY A 99 -18.32 -18.06 -43.16
C GLY A 99 -17.97 -17.24 -44.43
N THR A 100 -18.61 -16.10 -44.62
CA THR A 100 -18.50 -15.26 -45.82
C THR A 100 -17.11 -14.58 -45.94
N ARG A 101 -16.71 -14.29 -47.18
CA ARG A 101 -15.53 -13.45 -47.49
C ARG A 101 -15.89 -11.98 -47.71
N THR A 102 -17.17 -11.63 -47.74
CA THR A 102 -17.67 -10.26 -47.92
C THR A 102 -18.09 -9.67 -46.57
N PRO A 103 -17.74 -8.41 -46.25
CA PRO A 103 -18.26 -7.73 -45.06
C PRO A 103 -19.78 -7.74 -45.00
N TYR A 104 -20.32 -7.73 -43.78
CA TYR A 104 -21.75 -7.71 -43.52
C TYR A 104 -22.07 -6.87 -42.29
N GLU A 105 -23.31 -6.38 -42.19
CA GLU A 105 -23.82 -5.71 -40.99
C GLU A 105 -24.62 -6.70 -40.15
N VAL A 106 -24.39 -6.69 -38.84
CA VAL A 106 -25.31 -7.23 -37.83
C VAL A 106 -26.17 -6.06 -37.33
N PRO A 107 -27.50 -6.09 -37.51
CA PRO A 107 -28.36 -4.96 -37.16
C PRO A 107 -28.47 -4.77 -35.65
N ALA A 108 -28.91 -3.57 -35.23
CA ALA A 108 -29.25 -3.29 -33.85
C ALA A 108 -30.40 -4.18 -33.35
N VAL A 109 -30.16 -4.95 -32.28
CA VAL A 109 -31.17 -5.84 -31.66
C VAL A 109 -31.93 -5.20 -30.49
N ALA A 110 -31.51 -4.01 -30.04
CA ALA A 110 -32.17 -3.22 -29.01
C ALA A 110 -31.95 -1.71 -29.25
N PRO A 111 -32.81 -0.81 -28.70
CA PRO A 111 -32.72 0.64 -28.97
C PRO A 111 -31.46 1.35 -28.46
N SER A 112 -30.70 0.72 -27.56
CA SER A 112 -29.45 1.24 -26.98
C SER A 112 -28.21 0.51 -27.49
N ILE A 113 -28.27 -0.06 -28.71
CA ILE A 113 -27.20 -0.80 -29.36
C ILE A 113 -27.07 -0.30 -30.79
N VAL A 114 -25.89 0.17 -31.18
CA VAL A 114 -25.63 0.53 -32.60
C VAL A 114 -25.39 -0.73 -33.45
N PRO A 115 -25.72 -0.72 -34.76
CA PRO A 115 -25.36 -1.82 -35.65
C PRO A 115 -23.85 -2.10 -35.68
N THR A 116 -23.47 -3.31 -36.09
CA THR A 116 -22.06 -3.73 -36.15
C THR A 116 -21.65 -4.17 -37.55
N VAL A 117 -20.66 -3.50 -38.14
CA VAL A 117 -20.07 -3.92 -39.42
C VAL A 117 -18.93 -4.90 -39.14
N VAL A 118 -19.08 -6.13 -39.64
CA VAL A 118 -18.07 -7.19 -39.52
C VAL A 118 -17.17 -7.19 -40.75
N LEU A 119 -15.87 -7.00 -40.52
CA LEU A 119 -14.85 -7.00 -41.57
C LEU A 119 -14.27 -8.40 -41.76
N THR A 120 -14.34 -8.91 -42.97
CA THR A 120 -13.86 -10.24 -43.37
C THR A 120 -12.45 -10.19 -43.96
N ALA A 121 -11.68 -11.28 -43.87
CA ALA A 121 -10.35 -11.37 -44.44
C ALA A 121 -10.34 -11.15 -45.97
N ARG A 122 -9.46 -10.26 -46.46
CA ARG A 122 -9.25 -9.94 -47.87
C ARG A 122 -7.82 -9.40 -48.08
N GLU A 123 -7.36 -9.35 -49.34
CA GLU A 123 -5.96 -9.01 -49.69
C GLU A 123 -5.54 -7.57 -49.34
N ARG A 124 -6.38 -6.57 -49.62
CA ARG A 124 -6.14 -5.18 -49.22
C ARG A 124 -6.72 -4.92 -47.83
N PRO A 125 -5.99 -4.29 -46.90
CA PRO A 125 -6.57 -3.79 -45.65
C PRO A 125 -7.83 -2.95 -45.85
N TYR A 126 -8.64 -2.85 -44.80
CA TYR A 126 -9.69 -1.85 -44.69
C TYR A 126 -9.06 -0.54 -44.23
N ASP A 127 -9.49 0.57 -44.82
CA ASP A 127 -9.12 1.93 -44.47
C ASP A 127 -10.39 2.74 -44.13
N LEU A 128 -10.24 3.99 -43.71
CA LEU A 128 -11.38 4.88 -43.43
C LEU A 128 -12.32 5.02 -44.64
N ALA A 129 -11.78 5.03 -45.87
CA ALA A 129 -12.56 5.03 -47.10
C ALA A 129 -13.26 3.69 -47.41
N ALA A 130 -12.82 2.56 -46.85
CA ALA A 130 -13.55 1.30 -46.86
C ALA A 130 -14.64 1.26 -45.79
N LEU A 131 -14.41 1.85 -44.61
CA LEU A 131 -15.46 2.01 -43.60
C LEU A 131 -16.59 2.93 -44.09
N GLU A 132 -16.25 4.02 -44.80
CA GLU A 132 -17.22 4.93 -45.43
C GLU A 132 -18.10 4.22 -46.47
N ARG A 133 -17.49 3.39 -47.34
CA ARG A 133 -18.23 2.55 -48.31
C ARG A 133 -19.01 1.39 -47.70
N LEU A 134 -18.85 1.14 -46.40
CA LEU A 134 -19.62 0.17 -45.62
C LEU A 134 -20.61 0.85 -44.65
N ASP A 135 -20.76 2.17 -44.72
CA ASP A 135 -21.57 3.00 -43.80
C ASP A 135 -21.16 2.84 -42.31
N ALA A 136 -19.96 2.31 -42.04
CA ALA A 136 -19.41 2.13 -40.70
C ALA A 136 -18.81 3.42 -40.13
N ALA A 137 -18.40 4.33 -41.02
CA ALA A 137 -17.87 5.65 -40.67
C ALA A 137 -18.40 6.72 -41.63
N ALA A 138 -18.62 7.93 -41.13
CA ALA A 138 -18.99 9.11 -41.91
C ALA A 138 -17.89 10.17 -41.81
N ARG A 139 -17.61 10.85 -42.93
CA ARG A 139 -16.61 11.93 -42.96
C ARG A 139 -17.18 13.25 -42.46
N LEU A 140 -16.45 13.93 -41.59
CA LEU A 140 -16.82 15.22 -41.00
C LEU A 140 -16.09 16.38 -41.69
N GLY A 141 -16.52 17.60 -41.36
CA GLY A 141 -15.81 18.84 -41.74
C GLY A 141 -14.34 18.81 -41.29
N GLY A 142 -13.46 19.44 -42.07
CA GLY A 142 -12.01 19.43 -41.81
C GLY A 142 -11.30 18.10 -42.10
N GLY A 143 -12.02 17.04 -42.45
CA GLY A 143 -11.48 15.70 -42.69
C GLY A 143 -11.31 14.84 -41.44
N ASP A 144 -11.99 15.22 -40.34
CA ASP A 144 -12.27 14.34 -39.21
C ASP A 144 -13.29 13.25 -39.61
N TRP A 145 -13.52 12.28 -38.72
CA TRP A 145 -14.38 11.12 -38.97
C TRP A 145 -15.27 10.81 -37.76
N MET A 146 -16.44 10.25 -38.03
CA MET A 146 -17.34 9.66 -37.04
C MET A 146 -17.52 8.17 -37.33
N LEU A 147 -17.21 7.30 -36.37
CA LEU A 147 -17.58 5.89 -36.39
C LEU A 147 -19.04 5.78 -35.94
N THR A 148 -19.94 5.58 -36.90
CA THR A 148 -21.40 5.61 -36.72
C THR A 148 -21.98 4.28 -36.26
N ARG A 149 -21.18 3.21 -36.38
CA ARG A 149 -21.52 1.82 -36.06
C ARG A 149 -20.36 1.17 -35.30
N SER A 150 -20.64 0.12 -34.55
CA SER A 150 -19.56 -0.74 -34.04
C SER A 150 -18.84 -1.41 -35.22
N VAL A 151 -17.54 -1.68 -35.09
CA VAL A 151 -16.75 -2.38 -36.10
C VAL A 151 -16.06 -3.58 -35.48
N LEU A 152 -16.31 -4.77 -36.04
CA LEU A 152 -15.65 -6.01 -35.65
C LEU A 152 -14.67 -6.46 -36.74
N VAL A 153 -13.38 -6.30 -36.49
CA VAL A 153 -12.30 -6.78 -37.36
C VAL A 153 -12.16 -8.28 -37.16
N GLY A 154 -12.76 -9.07 -38.04
CA GLY A 154 -12.84 -10.53 -37.92
C GLY A 154 -11.50 -11.25 -38.14
N ARG A 155 -11.53 -12.58 -37.99
CA ARG A 155 -10.33 -13.44 -38.07
C ARG A 155 -9.58 -13.24 -39.38
N GLY A 156 -8.32 -12.82 -39.28
CA GLY A 156 -7.45 -12.57 -40.45
C GLY A 156 -7.83 -11.32 -41.29
N ALA A 157 -8.80 -10.51 -40.87
CA ALA A 157 -9.01 -9.19 -41.45
C ALA A 157 -7.97 -8.19 -40.90
N VAL A 158 -7.61 -7.20 -41.71
CA VAL A 158 -6.67 -6.13 -41.36
C VAL A 158 -7.36 -4.78 -41.54
N LEU A 159 -7.45 -4.00 -40.48
CA LEU A 159 -7.96 -2.62 -40.49
C LEU A 159 -6.80 -1.66 -40.22
N ASP A 160 -6.62 -0.66 -41.07
CA ASP A 160 -5.53 0.30 -41.03
C ASP A 160 -6.08 1.74 -41.01
N LEU A 161 -5.95 2.40 -39.86
CA LEU A 161 -6.54 3.70 -39.56
C LEU A 161 -5.44 4.76 -39.42
N GLN A 162 -4.86 5.18 -40.55
CA GLN A 162 -3.85 6.22 -40.61
C GLN A 162 -4.51 7.58 -40.93
N ALA A 163 -4.54 8.49 -39.96
CA ALA A 163 -5.10 9.83 -40.14
C ALA A 163 -4.39 10.90 -39.27
N PRO A 164 -3.15 11.30 -39.62
CA PRO A 164 -2.38 12.30 -38.86
C PRO A 164 -3.11 13.63 -38.68
N GLY A 165 -3.18 14.10 -37.43
CA GLY A 165 -3.79 15.38 -37.07
C GLY A 165 -5.30 15.44 -37.25
N LYS A 166 -5.98 14.30 -37.26
CA LYS A 166 -7.45 14.17 -37.37
C LYS A 166 -8.07 13.56 -36.11
N THR A 167 -9.36 13.78 -35.95
CA THR A 167 -10.19 13.14 -34.92
C THR A 167 -11.00 12.00 -35.54
N LEU A 168 -10.90 10.80 -34.98
CA LEU A 168 -11.88 9.73 -35.12
C LEU A 168 -12.78 9.74 -33.88
N ARG A 169 -13.99 10.24 -34.04
CA ARG A 169 -15.04 10.21 -33.01
C ARG A 169 -15.77 8.88 -33.09
N LEU A 170 -16.19 8.32 -31.96
CA LEU A 170 -17.04 7.13 -31.89
C LEU A 170 -18.37 7.54 -31.27
N VAL A 171 -19.50 7.22 -31.93
CA VAL A 171 -20.84 7.53 -31.39
C VAL A 171 -21.01 6.89 -30.01
N SER A 172 -21.38 7.66 -29.00
CA SER A 172 -21.52 7.22 -27.61
C SER A 172 -22.55 8.08 -26.88
N GLY A 173 -23.38 7.48 -26.01
CA GLY A 173 -24.45 8.14 -25.25
C GLY A 173 -25.75 7.32 -25.23
N THR A 174 -26.88 7.95 -24.93
CA THR A 174 -28.13 7.24 -24.56
C THR A 174 -28.78 6.39 -25.67
N ALA A 175 -28.32 6.51 -26.92
CA ALA A 175 -28.71 5.66 -28.04
C ALA A 175 -27.83 4.40 -28.21
N GLY A 176 -26.88 4.18 -27.29
CA GLY A 176 -25.84 3.17 -27.37
C GLY A 176 -24.52 3.72 -27.89
N PHE A 177 -23.47 2.90 -27.73
CA PHE A 177 -22.10 3.26 -28.10
C PHE A 177 -21.53 2.37 -29.22
N ALA A 178 -20.65 2.95 -30.04
CA ALA A 178 -19.84 2.24 -31.02
C ALA A 178 -18.56 1.70 -30.36
N ALA A 179 -18.28 0.42 -30.55
CA ALA A 179 -17.03 -0.22 -30.13
C ALA A 179 -16.18 -0.60 -31.35
N LEU A 180 -14.85 -0.44 -31.22
CA LEU A 180 -13.88 -0.92 -32.21
C LEU A 180 -13.21 -2.19 -31.68
N VAL A 181 -13.66 -3.35 -32.16
CA VAL A 181 -13.26 -4.67 -31.64
C VAL A 181 -12.47 -5.44 -32.70
N VAL A 182 -11.31 -5.97 -32.35
CA VAL A 182 -10.52 -6.87 -33.19
C VAL A 182 -10.64 -8.29 -32.65
N PHE A 183 -11.17 -9.22 -33.43
CA PHE A 183 -11.30 -10.64 -33.03
C PHE A 183 -10.42 -11.53 -33.91
N ARG A 184 -9.22 -11.86 -33.43
CA ARG A 184 -8.18 -12.61 -34.17
C ARG A 184 -7.83 -12.02 -35.55
N GLY A 185 -8.07 -10.72 -35.73
CA GLY A 185 -7.60 -9.91 -36.86
C GLY A 185 -6.41 -9.04 -36.47
N THR A 186 -6.15 -8.02 -37.28
CA THR A 186 -5.13 -6.99 -37.02
C THR A 186 -5.75 -5.59 -37.12
N LEU A 187 -5.44 -4.73 -36.14
CA LEU A 187 -5.64 -3.28 -36.23
C LEU A 187 -4.29 -2.56 -36.19
N THR A 188 -4.04 -1.74 -37.19
CA THR A 188 -3.04 -0.68 -37.14
C THR A 188 -3.75 0.67 -37.08
N MET A 189 -3.33 1.55 -36.18
CA MET A 189 -3.95 2.87 -36.02
C MET A 189 -2.88 3.91 -35.70
N GLY A 190 -2.93 5.07 -36.35
CA GLY A 190 -1.94 6.09 -36.06
C GLY A 190 -2.09 7.46 -36.71
N GLY A 191 -1.29 8.37 -36.14
CA GLY A 191 -1.00 9.68 -36.70
C GLY A 191 0.50 9.81 -37.00
N ALA A 192 1.05 11.02 -36.81
CA ALA A 192 2.46 11.31 -36.98
C ALA A 192 3.02 12.10 -35.76
N PRO A 193 4.35 12.18 -35.59
CA PRO A 193 4.97 13.08 -34.62
C PRO A 193 4.44 14.51 -34.76
N GLY A 194 3.96 15.10 -33.66
CA GLY A 194 3.34 16.43 -33.65
C GLY A 194 1.93 16.53 -34.27
N ALA A 195 1.43 15.46 -34.89
CA ALA A 195 0.10 15.38 -35.50
C ALA A 195 -0.55 14.01 -35.19
N PRO A 196 -0.85 13.71 -33.91
CA PRO A 196 -1.45 12.44 -33.53
C PRO A 196 -2.84 12.24 -34.13
N LEU A 197 -3.26 10.98 -34.25
CA LEU A 197 -4.66 10.63 -34.49
C LEU A 197 -5.40 10.67 -33.15
N ARG A 198 -6.36 11.58 -33.03
CA ARG A 198 -7.22 11.68 -31.83
C ARG A 198 -8.35 10.68 -31.91
N VAL A 199 -8.64 10.00 -30.81
CA VAL A 199 -9.75 9.03 -30.71
C VAL A 199 -10.58 9.37 -29.49
N THR A 200 -11.89 9.58 -29.65
CA THR A 200 -12.75 10.03 -28.55
C THR A 200 -14.17 9.50 -28.69
N SER A 201 -14.85 9.32 -27.56
CA SER A 201 -16.30 9.15 -27.53
C SER A 201 -16.99 10.46 -27.93
N TRP A 202 -18.19 10.38 -28.48
CA TRP A 202 -18.93 11.56 -28.90
C TRP A 202 -20.44 11.30 -28.95
N ASP A 203 -21.21 12.13 -28.25
CA ASP A 203 -22.66 12.16 -28.38
C ASP A 203 -23.06 13.07 -29.56
N PRO A 204 -23.62 12.52 -30.66
CA PRO A 204 -24.11 13.32 -31.78
C PRO A 204 -25.37 14.14 -31.44
N ALA A 205 -26.10 13.80 -30.38
CA ALA A 205 -27.30 14.53 -29.95
C ALA A 205 -26.96 15.73 -29.05
N ALA A 206 -26.09 15.57 -28.04
CA ALA A 206 -25.54 16.71 -27.29
C ALA A 206 -24.52 17.54 -28.07
N GLY A 207 -23.89 16.96 -29.11
CA GLY A 207 -22.83 17.63 -29.87
C GLY A 207 -21.54 17.82 -29.07
N ALA A 208 -21.22 16.85 -28.20
CA ALA A 208 -20.12 16.91 -27.25
C ALA A 208 -19.41 15.56 -27.08
N VAL A 209 -18.30 15.55 -26.34
CA VAL A 209 -17.65 14.31 -25.87
C VAL A 209 -18.53 13.63 -24.82
N ASP A 210 -18.57 12.31 -24.82
CA ASP A 210 -19.38 11.55 -23.87
C ASP A 210 -18.64 11.32 -22.53
N THR A 211 -19.23 11.84 -21.46
CA THR A 211 -18.74 11.72 -20.08
C THR A 211 -19.66 10.86 -19.21
N ALA A 212 -20.73 10.27 -19.78
CA ALA A 212 -21.57 9.32 -19.08
C ALA A 212 -20.89 7.95 -18.99
N LEU A 213 -21.32 7.15 -18.00
CA LEU A 213 -20.86 5.77 -17.80
C LEU A 213 -22.02 4.79 -17.56
N GLY A 214 -23.23 5.29 -17.23
CA GLY A 214 -24.37 4.47 -16.78
C GLY A 214 -25.07 3.69 -17.89
N ASP A 215 -24.89 4.14 -19.13
CA ASP A 215 -25.37 3.57 -20.40
C ASP A 215 -24.25 2.89 -21.21
N GLY A 216 -23.04 2.83 -20.64
CA GLY A 216 -21.82 2.38 -21.32
C GLY A 216 -21.22 3.47 -22.21
N ARG A 217 -19.97 3.25 -22.66
CA ARG A 217 -19.20 4.25 -23.40
C ARG A 217 -18.26 3.61 -24.42
N SER A 218 -18.08 4.25 -25.57
CA SER A 218 -17.20 3.77 -26.66
C SER A 218 -15.80 3.39 -26.20
N TYR A 219 -15.27 2.27 -26.74
CA TYR A 219 -13.97 1.73 -26.38
C TYR A 219 -13.27 1.04 -27.58
N VAL A 220 -11.98 0.75 -27.44
CA VAL A 220 -11.16 0.01 -28.43
C VAL A 220 -10.58 -1.25 -27.78
N ARG A 221 -10.77 -2.42 -28.40
CA ARG A 221 -10.37 -3.73 -27.83
C ARG A 221 -9.82 -4.68 -28.87
N SER A 222 -8.69 -5.34 -28.58
CA SER A 222 -8.25 -6.57 -29.26
C SER A 222 -8.62 -7.81 -28.46
N VAL A 223 -8.98 -8.90 -29.12
CA VAL A 223 -9.41 -10.20 -28.57
C VAL A 223 -8.71 -11.32 -29.34
N GLY A 224 -7.59 -11.81 -28.81
CA GLY A 224 -6.74 -12.83 -29.45
C GLY A 224 -6.18 -12.41 -30.82
N GLY A 225 -6.15 -11.11 -31.09
CA GLY A 225 -5.66 -10.50 -32.32
C GLY A 225 -4.47 -9.58 -32.07
N ARG A 226 -4.02 -8.92 -33.14
CA ARG A 226 -2.92 -7.95 -33.10
C ARG A 226 -3.46 -6.52 -33.13
N MET A 227 -2.96 -5.65 -32.26
CA MET A 227 -3.27 -4.22 -32.28
C MET A 227 -2.00 -3.39 -32.05
N ASP A 228 -1.59 -2.63 -33.07
CA ASP A 228 -0.44 -1.72 -33.01
C ASP A 228 -0.91 -0.27 -33.16
N LEU A 229 -0.61 0.54 -32.15
CA LEU A 229 -0.98 1.95 -32.07
C LEU A 229 0.28 2.82 -32.14
N SER A 230 0.28 3.88 -32.96
CA SER A 230 1.40 4.82 -33.03
C SER A 230 0.98 6.28 -33.17
N HIS A 231 1.46 7.17 -32.30
CA HIS A 231 1.03 8.58 -32.27
C HIS A 231 -0.50 8.73 -32.20
N VAL A 232 -1.11 8.09 -31.20
CA VAL A 232 -2.55 8.12 -30.94
C VAL A 232 -2.81 8.90 -29.65
N ASP A 233 -3.82 9.76 -29.64
CA ASP A 233 -4.29 10.54 -28.48
C ASP A 233 -5.73 10.13 -28.20
N ALA A 234 -5.90 9.08 -27.40
CA ALA A 234 -7.20 8.50 -27.07
C ALA A 234 -7.75 9.13 -25.78
N SER A 235 -9.01 9.54 -25.75
CA SER A 235 -9.56 10.11 -24.53
C SER A 235 -11.07 9.92 -24.36
N ASP A 236 -11.49 9.96 -23.10
CA ASP A 236 -12.90 9.88 -22.71
C ASP A 236 -13.57 8.58 -23.17
N LEU A 237 -12.81 7.47 -23.17
CA LEU A 237 -13.27 6.14 -23.61
C LEU A 237 -13.64 5.22 -22.44
N GLY A 238 -14.58 4.32 -22.69
CA GLY A 238 -14.80 3.12 -21.89
C GLY A 238 -15.37 3.33 -20.48
N PHE A 239 -15.71 2.21 -19.84
CA PHE A 239 -16.49 2.11 -18.60
C PHE A 239 -16.28 0.77 -17.88
N TRP A 240 -16.47 0.79 -16.55
CA TRP A 240 -16.58 -0.33 -15.58
C TRP A 240 -15.53 -1.46 -15.53
N SER A 241 -15.27 -2.15 -16.64
CA SER A 241 -14.33 -3.28 -16.70
C SER A 241 -13.12 -2.91 -17.52
N GLY A 242 -11.92 -3.36 -17.16
CA GLY A 242 -10.71 -3.11 -17.96
C GLY A 242 -10.85 -3.55 -19.43
N ARG A 243 -11.65 -4.58 -19.70
CA ARG A 243 -11.94 -5.09 -21.06
C ARG A 243 -12.76 -4.13 -21.92
N THR A 244 -13.56 -3.26 -21.29
CA THR A 244 -14.35 -2.17 -21.88
C THR A 244 -13.81 -0.80 -21.45
N GLY A 245 -12.62 -0.74 -20.85
CA GLY A 245 -12.22 0.38 -19.99
C GLY A 245 -11.64 1.60 -20.71
N GLY A 246 -11.29 1.46 -21.98
CA GLY A 246 -10.64 2.49 -22.78
C GLY A 246 -9.95 1.88 -23.98
N VAL A 247 -8.65 1.58 -23.86
CA VAL A 247 -7.86 0.84 -24.84
C VAL A 247 -7.40 -0.50 -24.23
N ALA A 248 -7.84 -1.62 -24.81
CA ALA A 248 -7.65 -2.95 -24.22
C ALA A 248 -7.00 -3.97 -25.19
N TRP A 249 -5.94 -4.65 -24.76
CA TRP A 249 -5.43 -5.86 -25.40
C TRP A 249 -5.87 -7.08 -24.59
N THR A 250 -6.72 -7.94 -25.15
CA THR A 250 -7.24 -9.13 -24.47
C THR A 250 -6.97 -10.40 -25.28
N GLY A 251 -6.89 -11.54 -24.61
CA GLY A 251 -6.65 -12.84 -25.27
C GLY A 251 -7.24 -14.04 -24.53
N SER A 252 -6.82 -15.22 -24.96
CA SER A 252 -7.19 -16.53 -24.40
C SER A 252 -5.95 -17.44 -24.36
N ALA A 253 -5.99 -18.52 -23.57
CA ALA A 253 -4.81 -19.40 -23.36
C ALA A 253 -4.21 -19.99 -24.66
N GLY A 254 -5.02 -20.19 -25.71
CA GLY A 254 -4.54 -20.64 -27.03
C GLY A 254 -4.31 -19.52 -28.05
N GLU A 255 -4.81 -18.31 -27.79
CA GLU A 255 -4.77 -17.16 -28.70
C GLU A 255 -4.57 -15.87 -27.86
N PRO A 256 -3.34 -15.56 -27.41
CA PRO A 256 -3.08 -14.39 -26.59
C PRO A 256 -3.10 -13.11 -27.45
N GLY A 257 -3.48 -11.98 -26.84
CA GLY A 257 -3.44 -10.68 -27.49
C GLY A 257 -2.00 -10.21 -27.70
N ARG A 258 -1.70 -9.56 -28.83
CA ARG A 258 -0.34 -9.08 -29.15
C ARG A 258 -0.37 -7.69 -29.80
N GLY A 259 0.80 -7.05 -29.94
CA GLY A 259 0.97 -5.79 -30.67
C GLY A 259 1.84 -4.78 -29.93
N SER A 260 1.55 -3.50 -30.08
CA SER A 260 2.37 -2.42 -29.52
C SER A 260 1.62 -1.10 -29.32
N ALA A 261 2.18 -0.23 -28.49
CA ALA A 261 1.74 1.16 -28.30
C ALA A 261 2.98 2.08 -28.28
N THR A 262 3.16 2.88 -29.33
CA THR A 262 4.31 3.79 -29.48
C THR A 262 3.86 5.25 -29.45
N ALA A 263 4.36 6.05 -28.50
CA ALA A 263 3.94 7.44 -28.29
C ALA A 263 2.41 7.60 -28.23
N VAL A 264 1.74 6.76 -27.43
CA VAL A 264 0.29 6.76 -27.26
C VAL A 264 -0.08 7.49 -25.97
N VAL A 265 -1.01 8.42 -26.06
CA VAL A 265 -1.66 9.06 -24.91
C VAL A 265 -3.02 8.42 -24.69
N VAL A 266 -3.36 8.08 -23.44
CA VAL A 266 -4.73 7.77 -23.04
C VAL A 266 -5.12 8.55 -21.78
N GLY A 267 -6.26 9.24 -21.78
CA GLY A 267 -6.73 9.90 -20.55
C GLY A 267 -8.20 10.23 -20.46
N ARG A 268 -8.69 10.44 -19.23
CA ARG A 268 -10.13 10.55 -18.89
C ARG A 268 -10.97 9.33 -19.29
N SER A 269 -10.31 8.22 -19.61
CA SER A 269 -10.92 6.92 -19.83
C SER A 269 -11.19 6.25 -18.49
N HIS A 270 -11.91 5.13 -18.47
CA HIS A 270 -12.12 4.39 -17.23
C HIS A 270 -10.82 3.72 -16.75
N TYR A 271 -10.13 3.02 -17.64
CA TYR A 271 -8.70 2.66 -17.53
C TYR A 271 -7.95 3.31 -18.70
N GLY A 272 -6.69 3.71 -18.51
CA GLY A 272 -5.88 4.23 -19.62
C GLY A 272 -5.56 3.13 -20.64
N MET A 273 -4.74 2.17 -20.22
CA MET A 273 -4.42 0.96 -20.99
C MET A 273 -4.70 -0.29 -20.16
N PHE A 274 -5.37 -1.28 -20.75
CA PHE A 274 -5.63 -2.57 -20.13
C PHE A 274 -5.04 -3.72 -20.94
N THR A 275 -4.47 -4.71 -20.27
CA THR A 275 -3.97 -5.94 -20.90
C THR A 275 -4.43 -7.16 -20.10
N SER A 276 -4.87 -8.25 -20.73
CA SER A 276 -5.06 -9.53 -20.05
C SER A 276 -4.93 -10.69 -21.03
N ARG A 277 -4.18 -11.74 -20.66
CA ARG A 277 -3.78 -12.83 -21.59
C ARG A 277 -3.08 -12.27 -22.84
N VAL A 278 -2.12 -11.37 -22.64
CA VAL A 278 -1.27 -10.85 -23.72
C VAL A 278 0.13 -11.45 -23.70
N GLU A 279 0.76 -11.54 -24.87
CA GLU A 279 2.13 -12.02 -25.02
C GLU A 279 2.97 -10.98 -25.77
N GLY A 280 4.10 -10.56 -25.18
CA GLY A 280 5.10 -9.74 -25.87
C GLY A 280 4.66 -8.32 -26.24
N LEU A 281 3.66 -7.76 -25.54
CA LEU A 281 3.20 -6.38 -25.76
C LEU A 281 4.31 -5.37 -25.46
N ALA A 282 4.61 -4.49 -26.42
CA ALA A 282 5.58 -3.43 -26.26
C ALA A 282 4.90 -2.05 -26.15
N VAL A 283 5.07 -1.37 -25.02
CA VAL A 283 4.70 0.04 -24.81
C VAL A 283 5.98 0.88 -24.81
N ASN A 284 6.04 1.93 -25.62
CA ASN A 284 7.24 2.75 -25.80
C ASN A 284 6.89 4.24 -25.97
N GLY A 285 7.12 5.03 -24.92
CA GLY A 285 6.75 6.44 -24.87
C GLY A 285 5.23 6.66 -24.75
N GLY A 286 4.85 7.88 -24.40
CA GLY A 286 3.44 8.29 -24.26
C GLY A 286 3.04 8.57 -22.81
N ALA A 287 1.73 8.66 -22.55
CA ALA A 287 1.21 9.03 -21.24
C ALA A 287 -0.15 8.40 -20.94
N VAL A 288 -0.37 7.92 -19.71
CA VAL A 288 -1.69 7.47 -19.23
C VAL A 288 -2.13 8.31 -18.02
N ARG A 289 -3.10 9.20 -18.21
CA ARG A 289 -3.42 10.24 -17.20
C ARG A 289 -4.91 10.48 -16.97
N ASP A 290 -5.24 11.00 -15.79
CA ASP A 290 -6.60 11.43 -15.42
C ASP A 290 -7.68 10.33 -15.56
N ASN A 291 -7.30 9.04 -15.48
CA ASN A 291 -8.24 7.92 -15.67
C ASN A 291 -8.96 7.55 -14.36
N ALA A 292 -10.19 7.05 -14.48
CA ALA A 292 -11.07 6.78 -13.32
C ALA A 292 -10.69 5.53 -12.49
N ALA A 293 -9.71 4.75 -12.95
CA ALA A 293 -9.11 3.62 -12.24
C ALA A 293 -7.56 3.69 -12.39
N ASP A 294 -6.93 2.65 -12.94
CA ASP A 294 -5.48 2.61 -13.15
C ASP A 294 -5.06 3.23 -14.50
N GLY A 295 -3.86 3.82 -14.54
CA GLY A 295 -3.25 4.34 -15.77
C GLY A 295 -2.92 3.23 -16.76
N LEU A 296 -2.08 2.27 -16.35
CA LEU A 296 -1.82 1.02 -17.08
C LEU A 296 -2.07 -0.18 -16.15
N LEU A 297 -3.01 -1.05 -16.51
CA LEU A 297 -3.28 -2.31 -15.81
C LEU A 297 -2.84 -3.52 -16.65
N VAL A 298 -1.74 -4.16 -16.25
CA VAL A 298 -1.25 -5.43 -16.78
C VAL A 298 -1.87 -6.57 -15.96
N HIS A 299 -2.99 -7.12 -16.45
CA HIS A 299 -3.82 -8.09 -15.73
C HIS A 299 -3.52 -9.54 -16.14
N ARG A 300 -4.02 -10.48 -15.31
CA ARG A 300 -3.92 -11.96 -15.35
C ARG A 300 -3.47 -12.60 -16.66
N GLU A 301 -2.56 -13.56 -16.53
CA GLU A 301 -2.01 -14.42 -17.59
C GLU A 301 -1.30 -13.65 -18.73
N SER A 302 -0.92 -12.39 -18.47
CA SER A 302 -0.10 -11.59 -19.38
C SER A 302 1.38 -11.81 -19.13
N SER A 303 2.16 -11.96 -20.20
CA SER A 303 3.57 -12.30 -20.12
C SER A 303 4.45 -11.61 -21.16
N GLY A 304 5.68 -11.27 -20.76
CA GLY A 304 6.65 -10.62 -21.65
C GLY A 304 6.30 -9.16 -21.99
N VAL A 305 5.46 -8.51 -21.17
CA VAL A 305 5.06 -7.11 -21.38
C VAL A 305 6.23 -6.19 -21.05
N SER A 306 6.57 -5.30 -21.98
CA SER A 306 7.70 -4.40 -21.85
C SER A 306 7.27 -2.96 -22.05
N VAL A 307 7.35 -2.16 -20.97
CA VAL A 307 7.00 -0.75 -20.92
C VAL A 307 8.28 0.07 -20.83
N ARG A 308 8.46 1.00 -21.77
CA ARG A 308 9.56 1.99 -21.78
C ARG A 308 9.00 3.40 -21.83
N GLU A 309 9.60 4.29 -21.05
CA GLU A 309 9.44 5.75 -21.19
C GLU A 309 7.96 6.24 -21.10
N LEU A 310 7.14 5.52 -20.33
CA LEU A 310 5.73 5.83 -20.11
C LEU A 310 5.56 6.80 -18.94
N ALA A 311 4.92 7.94 -19.17
CA ALA A 311 4.41 8.80 -18.09
C ALA A 311 3.04 8.30 -17.60
N THR A 312 2.76 8.41 -16.30
CA THR A 312 1.46 8.06 -15.72
C THR A 312 1.12 8.97 -14.55
N SER A 313 0.00 9.70 -14.63
CA SER A 313 -0.30 10.74 -13.63
C SER A 313 -1.78 11.04 -13.40
N GLY A 314 -2.13 11.42 -12.16
CA GLY A 314 -3.48 11.82 -11.80
C GLY A 314 -4.56 10.73 -11.95
N ASN A 315 -4.16 9.47 -12.10
CA ASN A 315 -5.11 8.35 -12.18
C ASN A 315 -5.68 8.06 -10.79
N ALA A 316 -6.97 7.72 -10.70
CA ALA A 316 -7.68 7.60 -9.42
C ALA A 316 -7.19 6.42 -8.55
N ARG A 317 -6.63 5.37 -9.17
CA ARG A 317 -5.94 4.27 -8.50
C ARG A 317 -4.42 4.34 -8.77
N HIS A 318 -3.84 3.34 -9.41
CA HIS A 318 -2.38 3.21 -9.54
C HIS A 318 -1.86 3.81 -10.86
N GLY A 319 -0.61 4.28 -10.84
CA GLY A 319 0.06 4.76 -12.05
C GLY A 319 0.32 3.62 -13.04
N VAL A 320 0.96 2.55 -12.57
CA VAL A 320 1.00 1.23 -13.21
C VAL A 320 0.60 0.17 -12.20
N ALA A 321 -0.35 -0.70 -12.56
CA ALA A 321 -0.72 -1.89 -11.83
C ALA A 321 -0.38 -3.15 -12.63
N VAL A 322 0.22 -4.14 -11.97
CA VAL A 322 0.50 -5.48 -12.51
C VAL A 322 -0.14 -6.49 -11.58
N SER A 323 -1.04 -7.35 -12.07
CA SER A 323 -1.81 -8.28 -11.24
C SER A 323 -1.15 -9.67 -11.09
N SER A 324 -1.67 -10.43 -10.13
CA SER A 324 -1.35 -11.85 -9.93
C SER A 324 -1.49 -12.68 -11.21
N GLY A 325 -0.72 -13.77 -11.29
CA GLY A 325 -0.66 -14.63 -12.47
C GLY A 325 -0.06 -13.99 -13.72
N THR A 326 0.78 -12.95 -13.58
CA THR A 326 1.61 -12.38 -14.66
C THR A 326 3.09 -12.74 -14.49
N GLU A 327 3.90 -12.62 -15.55
CA GLU A 327 5.33 -12.91 -15.50
C GLU A 327 6.13 -12.15 -16.57
N ARG A 328 7.46 -12.04 -16.39
CA ARG A 328 8.40 -11.44 -17.35
C ARG A 328 8.02 -10.01 -17.74
N ILE A 329 7.74 -9.17 -16.74
CA ILE A 329 7.31 -7.77 -16.93
C ILE A 329 8.49 -6.83 -16.72
N LEU A 330 8.77 -5.98 -17.70
CA LEU A 330 9.82 -4.95 -17.64
C LEU A 330 9.20 -3.56 -17.68
N LEU A 331 9.40 -2.79 -16.62
CA LEU A 331 9.10 -1.36 -16.52
C LEU A 331 10.44 -0.60 -16.50
N SER A 332 10.67 0.29 -17.47
CA SER A 332 11.97 0.92 -17.68
C SER A 332 11.82 2.40 -18.05
N GLY A 333 12.32 3.31 -17.21
CA GLY A 333 12.09 4.75 -17.41
C GLY A 333 10.62 5.17 -17.29
N VAL A 334 9.82 4.49 -16.46
CA VAL A 334 8.43 4.88 -16.17
C VAL A 334 8.44 6.07 -15.20
N THR A 335 7.57 7.05 -15.40
CA THR A 335 7.40 8.20 -14.47
C THR A 335 5.98 8.21 -13.94
N ALA A 336 5.80 7.90 -12.66
CA ALA A 336 4.50 7.82 -11.99
C ALA A 336 4.30 8.97 -10.98
N GLU A 337 3.41 9.93 -11.29
CA GLU A 337 3.27 11.18 -10.55
C GLU A 337 1.82 11.42 -10.08
N GLY A 338 1.60 11.65 -8.77
CA GLY A 338 0.32 12.14 -8.27
C GLY A 338 -0.87 11.20 -8.49
N ASN A 339 -0.65 9.88 -8.57
CA ASN A 339 -1.72 8.89 -8.67
C ASN A 339 -2.34 8.63 -7.28
N GLY A 340 -3.64 8.29 -7.22
CA GLY A 340 -4.39 8.20 -5.97
C GLY A 340 -3.95 7.06 -5.03
N GLY A 341 -3.47 5.96 -5.59
CA GLY A 341 -2.88 4.84 -4.87
C GLY A 341 -1.35 4.79 -5.00
N ALA A 342 -0.79 3.58 -5.03
CA ALA A 342 0.62 3.38 -5.35
C ALA A 342 1.02 3.85 -6.77
N GLY A 343 2.22 4.42 -6.93
CA GLY A 343 2.76 4.84 -8.23
C GLY A 343 3.02 3.66 -9.18
N ILE A 344 3.72 2.64 -8.69
CA ILE A 344 3.86 1.33 -9.35
C ILE A 344 3.46 0.24 -8.35
N ARG A 345 2.42 -0.54 -8.66
CA ARG A 345 2.01 -1.75 -7.93
C ARG A 345 2.29 -3.01 -8.75
N ILE A 346 3.02 -3.96 -8.17
CA ILE A 346 3.24 -5.30 -8.71
C ILE A 346 2.69 -6.33 -7.74
N ASP A 347 1.80 -7.18 -8.21
CA ASP A 347 1.31 -8.35 -7.51
C ASP A 347 1.79 -9.61 -8.24
N GLY A 348 2.83 -10.25 -7.69
CA GLY A 348 3.38 -11.49 -8.21
C GLY A 348 2.70 -12.75 -7.67
N ALA A 349 1.66 -12.62 -6.83
CA ALA A 349 1.07 -13.75 -6.13
C ALA A 349 0.62 -14.87 -7.10
N ALA A 350 0.71 -16.11 -6.61
CA ALA A 350 0.25 -17.27 -7.34
C ALA A 350 -1.27 -17.16 -7.61
N PRO A 351 -1.74 -17.33 -8.86
CA PRO A 351 -3.16 -17.20 -9.20
C PRO A 351 -4.06 -18.31 -8.62
N ALA A 352 -3.50 -19.32 -7.95
CA ALA A 352 -4.23 -20.23 -7.08
C ALA A 352 -3.37 -20.63 -5.86
N ALA A 353 -4.01 -20.78 -4.68
CA ALA A 353 -3.32 -21.26 -3.47
C ALA A 353 -3.09 -22.78 -3.47
N THR A 354 -3.88 -23.54 -4.24
CA THR A 354 -3.83 -25.01 -4.35
C THR A 354 -4.05 -25.45 -5.80
N ALA A 355 -3.69 -26.70 -6.11
CA ALA A 355 -3.92 -27.27 -7.43
C ALA A 355 -5.42 -27.30 -7.76
N SER A 356 -5.80 -26.66 -8.85
CA SER A 356 -7.20 -26.44 -9.27
C SER A 356 -7.53 -27.17 -10.57
N ALA A 357 -8.80 -27.50 -10.78
CA ALA A 357 -9.27 -28.19 -11.99
C ALA A 357 -9.08 -27.36 -13.28
N SER A 358 -8.90 -26.05 -13.17
CA SER A 358 -8.55 -25.13 -14.26
C SER A 358 -7.05 -25.12 -14.60
N GLY A 359 -6.21 -25.80 -13.81
CA GLY A 359 -4.75 -25.84 -14.03
C GLY A 359 -4.01 -24.55 -13.66
N ALA A 360 -4.61 -23.66 -12.86
CA ALA A 360 -4.00 -22.40 -12.47
C ALA A 360 -2.72 -22.62 -11.62
N SER A 361 -1.70 -21.79 -11.86
CA SER A 361 -0.39 -21.90 -11.20
C SER A 361 -0.49 -21.67 -9.68
N THR A 362 0.11 -22.58 -8.92
CA THR A 362 0.42 -22.39 -7.49
C THR A 362 1.80 -21.78 -7.23
N ALA A 363 2.60 -21.57 -8.28
CA ALA A 363 3.86 -20.85 -8.19
C ALA A 363 3.65 -19.34 -8.42
N PRO A 364 4.34 -18.47 -7.67
CA PRO A 364 4.40 -17.03 -7.95
C PRO A 364 4.87 -16.69 -9.37
N GLY A 365 4.39 -15.55 -9.85
CA GLY A 365 4.92 -14.86 -11.02
C GLY A 365 6.40 -14.51 -10.85
N ARG A 366 7.14 -14.46 -11.96
CA ARG A 366 8.61 -14.33 -11.94
C ARG A 366 9.16 -13.36 -12.97
N GLY A 367 10.34 -12.80 -12.68
CA GLY A 367 11.08 -11.94 -13.61
C GLY A 367 10.41 -10.58 -13.77
N PHE A 368 10.14 -9.92 -12.65
CA PHE A 368 9.64 -8.54 -12.63
C PHE A 368 10.83 -7.59 -12.50
N THR A 369 10.97 -6.63 -13.42
CA THR A 369 12.03 -5.63 -13.38
C THR A 369 11.45 -4.24 -13.45
N VAL A 370 11.75 -3.40 -12.46
CA VAL A 370 11.51 -1.95 -12.49
C VAL A 370 12.87 -1.26 -12.44
N GLU A 371 13.24 -0.54 -13.50
CA GLU A 371 14.54 0.13 -13.57
C GLU A 371 14.46 1.57 -14.06
N ARG A 372 15.37 2.41 -13.55
CA ARG A 372 15.57 3.82 -13.96
C ARG A 372 14.26 4.64 -13.97
N SER A 373 13.29 4.25 -13.15
CA SER A 373 11.93 4.79 -13.12
C SER A 373 11.75 5.73 -11.93
N ALA A 374 10.81 6.67 -12.04
CA ALA A 374 10.49 7.66 -11.03
C ALA A 374 9.07 7.43 -10.47
N ALA A 375 8.89 7.55 -9.15
CA ALA A 375 7.58 7.56 -8.50
C ALA A 375 7.48 8.71 -7.50
N THR A 376 6.68 9.73 -7.82
CA THR A 376 6.64 11.02 -7.11
C THR A 376 5.23 11.36 -6.61
N GLY A 377 5.08 11.67 -5.33
CA GLY A 377 3.82 12.23 -4.79
C GLY A 377 2.58 11.35 -4.93
N ASN A 378 2.73 10.01 -4.93
CA ASN A 378 1.61 9.08 -5.08
C ASN A 378 0.95 8.80 -3.72
N GLY A 379 -0.37 8.62 -3.69
CA GLY A 379 -1.18 8.71 -2.47
C GLY A 379 -0.96 7.62 -1.41
N GLU A 380 -0.32 6.50 -1.76
CA GLU A 380 -0.03 5.40 -0.82
C GLU A 380 1.47 5.09 -0.73
N VAL A 381 2.07 4.65 -1.84
CA VAL A 381 3.43 4.11 -1.91
C VAL A 381 4.06 4.51 -3.24
N GLY A 382 5.35 4.80 -3.28
CA GLY A 382 6.05 5.00 -4.56
C GLY A 382 6.08 3.72 -5.41
N ILE A 383 6.68 2.66 -4.88
CA ILE A 383 6.74 1.33 -5.52
C ILE A 383 6.33 0.26 -4.50
N LEU A 384 5.27 -0.50 -4.79
CA LEU A 384 4.79 -1.62 -4.00
C LEU A 384 4.92 -2.93 -4.80
N ALA A 385 5.66 -3.91 -4.29
CA ALA A 385 5.69 -5.27 -4.82
C ALA A 385 5.21 -6.29 -3.77
N ALA A 386 4.40 -7.26 -4.19
CA ALA A 386 3.87 -8.30 -3.32
C ALA A 386 4.06 -9.70 -3.93
N GLY A 387 4.59 -10.66 -3.15
CA GLY A 387 4.60 -12.09 -3.52
C GLY A 387 5.34 -12.45 -4.80
N THR A 388 6.44 -11.75 -5.13
CA THR A 388 7.17 -11.88 -6.41
C THR A 388 8.39 -12.80 -6.33
N ALA A 389 8.58 -13.70 -7.30
CA ALA A 389 9.86 -14.42 -7.45
C ALA A 389 10.83 -13.66 -8.39
N ALA A 390 12.10 -13.51 -8.01
CA ALA A 390 13.12 -12.83 -8.82
C ALA A 390 12.68 -11.43 -9.30
N LEU A 391 12.34 -10.57 -8.34
CA LEU A 391 12.07 -9.15 -8.53
C LEU A 391 13.39 -8.36 -8.56
N VAL A 392 13.52 -7.41 -9.49
CA VAL A 392 14.65 -6.47 -9.56
C VAL A 392 14.13 -5.04 -9.57
N LEU A 393 14.47 -4.26 -8.55
CA LEU A 393 14.23 -2.82 -8.45
C LEU A 393 15.58 -2.11 -8.54
N ARG A 394 15.92 -1.52 -9.69
CA ARG A 394 17.28 -1.01 -9.98
C ARG A 394 17.32 0.45 -10.41
N GLY A 395 17.99 1.30 -9.63
CA GLY A 395 18.26 2.69 -10.01
C GLY A 395 17.01 3.55 -10.11
N ASN A 396 15.96 3.24 -9.36
CA ASN A 396 14.72 4.02 -9.35
C ASN A 396 14.82 5.19 -8.37
N THR A 397 14.05 6.24 -8.63
CA THR A 397 13.90 7.40 -7.72
C THR A 397 12.49 7.43 -7.17
N VAL A 398 12.33 7.50 -5.85
CA VAL A 398 11.03 7.63 -5.20
C VAL A 398 11.03 8.85 -4.29
N ALA A 399 10.00 9.69 -4.38
CA ALA A 399 9.92 10.94 -3.63
C ALA A 399 8.49 11.27 -3.17
N GLY A 400 8.32 11.80 -1.96
CA GLY A 400 7.09 12.46 -1.49
C GLY A 400 5.82 11.59 -1.48
N SER A 401 5.96 10.26 -1.52
CA SER A 401 4.87 9.32 -1.24
C SER A 401 4.95 8.92 0.24
N PRO A 402 3.84 8.56 0.93
CA PRO A 402 3.87 8.22 2.36
C PRO A 402 4.88 7.13 2.70
N ASP A 403 4.86 6.02 1.95
CA ASP A 403 5.94 5.01 1.93
C ASP A 403 6.70 5.06 0.59
N GLY A 404 8.00 4.77 0.63
CA GLY A 404 8.87 4.78 -0.55
C GLY A 404 8.79 3.50 -1.38
N ILE A 405 9.61 2.51 -1.03
CA ILE A 405 9.64 1.19 -1.67
C ILE A 405 9.21 0.13 -0.66
N VAL A 406 8.15 -0.62 -0.97
CA VAL A 406 7.63 -1.70 -0.14
C VAL A 406 7.67 -3.01 -0.90
N VAL A 407 8.36 -4.01 -0.36
CA VAL A 407 8.30 -5.41 -0.85
C VAL A 407 7.72 -6.28 0.27
N ARG A 408 6.65 -7.03 -0.04
CA ARG A 408 5.95 -7.83 0.97
C ARG A 408 5.46 -9.21 0.50
N GLY A 409 5.01 -10.03 1.45
CA GLY A 409 4.48 -11.37 1.18
C GLY A 409 5.59 -12.37 0.86
N ALA A 410 5.21 -13.54 0.35
CA ALA A 410 6.14 -14.59 -0.06
C ALA A 410 6.92 -14.25 -1.36
N ALA A 411 7.80 -13.25 -1.28
CA ALA A 411 8.73 -12.90 -2.35
C ALA A 411 10.07 -13.63 -2.17
N GLU A 412 10.62 -14.15 -3.27
CA GLU A 412 11.86 -14.93 -3.30
C GLU A 412 13.00 -14.12 -3.93
N ALA A 413 14.05 -13.87 -3.15
CA ALA A 413 15.27 -13.18 -3.51
C ALA A 413 15.09 -11.85 -4.30
N PRO A 414 14.26 -10.90 -3.82
CA PRO A 414 14.13 -9.59 -4.46
C PRO A 414 15.42 -8.76 -4.32
N GLU A 415 15.86 -8.14 -5.41
CA GLU A 415 17.08 -7.33 -5.46
C GLU A 415 16.75 -5.85 -5.63
N LEU A 416 17.08 -5.04 -4.62
CA LEU A 416 16.89 -3.59 -4.57
C LEU A 416 18.28 -2.95 -4.66
N ILE A 417 18.65 -2.46 -5.84
CA ILE A 417 20.01 -2.03 -6.17
C ILE A 417 20.04 -0.56 -6.59
N GLY A 418 20.76 0.28 -5.84
CA GLY A 418 21.05 1.65 -6.25
C GLY A 418 19.83 2.58 -6.35
N ASN A 419 18.74 2.30 -5.66
CA ASN A 419 17.55 3.16 -5.65
C ASN A 419 17.76 4.35 -4.71
N THR A 420 17.20 5.51 -5.07
CA THR A 420 17.15 6.72 -4.24
C THR A 420 15.73 6.92 -3.74
N VAL A 421 15.55 7.09 -2.43
CA VAL A 421 14.23 7.17 -1.80
C VAL A 421 14.13 8.34 -0.82
N ASP A 422 13.04 9.08 -0.90
CA ASP A 422 12.63 10.14 0.01
C ASP A 422 11.13 9.98 0.33
N ALA A 423 10.80 9.70 1.59
CA ALA A 423 9.44 9.37 2.03
C ALA A 423 9.19 9.85 3.47
N GLU A 424 7.94 9.94 3.92
CA GLU A 424 7.65 10.37 5.29
C GLU A 424 7.70 9.19 6.28
N GLY A 425 7.12 8.05 5.92
CA GLY A 425 7.00 6.84 6.74
C GLY A 425 8.21 5.90 6.58
N PHE A 426 8.04 4.84 5.80
CA PHE A 426 9.09 3.88 5.50
C PHE A 426 9.82 4.22 4.19
N GLY A 427 11.14 4.35 4.25
CA GLY A 427 11.97 4.50 3.04
C GLY A 427 11.94 3.22 2.21
N ILE A 428 12.58 2.15 2.72
CA ILE A 428 12.55 0.82 2.11
C ILE A 428 12.04 -0.19 3.15
N ALA A 429 10.87 -0.79 2.92
CA ALA A 429 10.30 -1.83 3.79
C ALA A 429 10.30 -3.21 3.10
N VAL A 430 10.84 -4.21 3.79
CA VAL A 430 10.83 -5.62 3.40
C VAL A 430 10.09 -6.41 4.48
N ARG A 431 8.92 -6.98 4.19
CA ARG A 431 8.05 -7.53 5.24
C ARG A 431 7.19 -8.74 4.88
N ASP A 432 6.59 -9.37 5.88
CA ASP A 432 5.50 -10.34 5.71
C ASP A 432 5.90 -11.63 4.95
N GLY A 433 7.07 -12.21 5.24
CA GLY A 433 7.51 -13.49 4.67
C GLY A 433 8.44 -13.42 3.45
N VAL A 434 9.03 -12.25 3.16
CA VAL A 434 10.06 -12.11 2.11
C VAL A 434 11.34 -12.85 2.51
N THR A 435 11.96 -13.56 1.57
CA THR A 435 13.18 -14.36 1.82
C THR A 435 14.34 -13.97 0.91
N GLY A 436 15.55 -13.90 1.47
CA GLY A 436 16.80 -13.70 0.73
C GLY A 436 16.92 -12.35 0.01
N ALA A 437 16.22 -11.32 0.48
CA ALA A 437 16.24 -9.99 -0.16
C ALA A 437 17.64 -9.36 -0.14
N ARG A 438 18.02 -8.64 -1.19
CA ARG A 438 19.32 -7.95 -1.30
C ARG A 438 19.11 -6.46 -1.52
N LEU A 439 19.38 -5.66 -0.49
CA LEU A 439 19.25 -4.20 -0.50
C LEU A 439 20.65 -3.61 -0.57
N THR A 440 21.16 -3.41 -1.79
CA THR A 440 22.56 -3.04 -2.04
C THR A 440 22.71 -1.62 -2.58
N ALA A 441 23.58 -0.82 -1.96
CA ALA A 441 23.97 0.51 -2.43
C ALA A 441 22.80 1.50 -2.66
N ASN A 442 21.70 1.34 -1.94
CA ASN A 442 20.57 2.27 -2.01
C ASN A 442 20.89 3.58 -1.23
N THR A 443 20.18 4.66 -1.54
CA THR A 443 20.23 5.92 -0.79
C THR A 443 18.84 6.24 -0.25
N VAL A 444 18.72 6.52 1.04
CA VAL A 444 17.50 7.04 1.65
C VAL A 444 17.78 8.44 2.20
N THR A 445 17.22 9.45 1.54
CA THR A 445 17.45 10.86 1.86
C THR A 445 16.72 11.25 3.14
N SER A 446 15.39 11.06 3.19
CA SER A 446 14.62 11.12 4.44
C SER A 446 13.57 10.00 4.57
N ALA A 447 13.27 9.65 5.83
CA ALA A 447 12.23 8.71 6.27
C ALA A 447 12.09 8.75 7.79
N ALA A 448 10.92 8.43 8.36
CA ALA A 448 10.84 8.07 9.78
C ALA A 448 11.67 6.78 10.03
N VAL A 449 11.52 5.76 9.20
CA VAL A 449 12.33 4.53 9.23
C VAL A 449 12.92 4.28 7.85
N ALA A 450 14.23 4.47 7.70
CA ALA A 450 14.86 4.44 6.38
C ALA A 450 14.91 3.04 5.77
N VAL A 451 15.24 2.01 6.56
CA VAL A 451 15.07 0.61 6.16
C VAL A 451 14.33 -0.16 7.25
N GLN A 452 13.29 -0.90 6.88
CA GLN A 452 12.60 -1.87 7.75
C GLN A 452 12.75 -3.29 7.19
N VAL A 453 13.04 -4.24 8.08
CA VAL A 453 12.88 -5.68 7.84
C VAL A 453 11.93 -6.22 8.91
N SER A 454 10.75 -6.72 8.54
CA SER A 454 9.74 -7.23 9.49
C SER A 454 9.25 -8.62 9.10
N ASP A 455 9.52 -9.64 9.91
CA ASP A 455 9.13 -11.02 9.64
C ASP A 455 9.60 -11.50 8.24
N ALA A 456 10.85 -11.16 7.91
CA ALA A 456 11.49 -11.35 6.62
C ALA A 456 13.02 -11.50 6.76
N ALA A 457 13.69 -12.12 5.79
CA ALA A 457 15.14 -12.29 5.77
C ALA A 457 15.80 -11.46 4.66
N ALA A 458 16.73 -10.57 5.02
CA ALA A 458 17.36 -9.62 4.09
C ALA A 458 18.86 -9.39 4.36
N THR A 459 19.62 -9.06 3.31
CA THR A 459 20.96 -8.47 3.39
C THR A 459 20.84 -6.98 3.02
N VAL A 460 20.97 -6.10 4.01
CA VAL A 460 21.00 -4.63 3.85
C VAL A 460 22.46 -4.20 3.85
N ARG A 461 22.96 -3.76 2.69
CA ARG A 461 24.40 -3.61 2.48
C ARG A 461 24.78 -2.35 1.69
N ASP A 462 25.90 -1.74 2.07
CA ASP A 462 26.51 -0.57 1.41
C ASP A 462 25.53 0.62 1.23
N THR A 463 24.42 0.64 1.99
CA THR A 463 23.32 1.60 1.87
C THR A 463 23.64 2.89 2.63
N ALA A 464 23.30 4.03 2.05
CA ALA A 464 23.45 5.35 2.66
C ALA A 464 22.10 5.86 3.16
N VAL A 465 22.02 6.22 4.43
CA VAL A 465 20.90 6.96 5.02
C VAL A 465 21.40 8.35 5.39
N GLU A 466 20.75 9.39 4.86
CA GLU A 466 21.21 10.78 5.01
C GLU A 466 20.52 11.49 6.19
N GLY A 467 19.22 11.22 6.42
CA GLY A 467 18.49 11.74 7.57
C GLY A 467 17.23 10.93 7.92
N ALA A 468 17.38 9.85 8.69
CA ALA A 468 16.22 9.17 9.28
C ALA A 468 15.75 9.83 10.60
N GLY A 469 14.44 9.85 10.84
CA GLY A 469 13.80 10.51 12.00
C GLY A 469 13.37 9.61 13.16
N ARG A 470 13.61 8.29 13.07
CA ARG A 470 13.36 7.32 14.16
C ARG A 470 14.41 6.20 14.17
N TYR A 471 14.58 5.51 13.03
CA TYR A 471 15.57 4.42 12.87
C TYR A 471 16.21 4.44 11.48
N GLY A 472 17.53 4.25 11.39
CA GLY A 472 18.23 4.05 10.12
C GLY A 472 17.92 2.67 9.52
N VAL A 473 18.05 1.62 10.35
CA VAL A 473 17.58 0.26 10.05
C VAL A 473 16.75 -0.24 11.22
N SER A 474 15.61 -0.90 10.97
CA SER A 474 14.75 -1.46 12.03
C SER A 474 14.38 -2.91 11.73
N LEU A 475 14.70 -3.80 12.67
CA LEU A 475 14.49 -5.24 12.55
C LEU A 475 13.42 -5.71 13.54
N VAL A 476 12.37 -6.34 13.04
CA VAL A 476 11.14 -6.66 13.79
C VAL A 476 10.67 -8.08 13.50
N GLY A 477 10.27 -8.83 14.52
CA GLY A 477 9.71 -10.17 14.34
C GLY A 477 10.73 -11.20 13.88
N ALA A 478 10.29 -12.19 13.10
CA ALA A 478 11.12 -13.31 12.64
C ALA A 478 12.06 -12.91 11.50
N VAL A 479 13.30 -12.50 11.85
CA VAL A 479 14.30 -11.95 10.91
C VAL A 479 15.56 -12.80 10.80
N ASP A 480 15.45 -14.11 11.00
CA ASP A 480 16.60 -15.03 10.98
C ASP A 480 17.37 -14.98 9.66
N GLY A 481 18.70 -15.04 9.74
CA GLY A 481 19.60 -14.91 8.59
C GLY A 481 19.75 -13.48 8.04
N THR A 482 19.17 -12.47 8.69
CA THR A 482 19.32 -11.07 8.27
C THR A 482 20.72 -10.55 8.55
N ALA A 483 21.27 -9.78 7.60
CA ALA A 483 22.57 -9.14 7.73
C ALA A 483 22.47 -7.64 7.41
N VAL A 484 23.10 -6.80 8.23
CA VAL A 484 23.19 -5.35 8.05
C VAL A 484 24.67 -4.98 8.03
N GLU A 485 25.22 -4.74 6.84
CA GLU A 485 26.66 -4.65 6.60
C GLU A 485 27.10 -3.33 5.91
N ALA A 486 28.17 -2.71 6.39
CA ALA A 486 28.86 -1.60 5.70
C ALA A 486 27.97 -0.38 5.33
N ASN A 487 26.83 -0.21 6.02
CA ASN A 487 25.90 0.89 5.77
C ASN A 487 26.38 2.18 6.47
N ARG A 488 26.08 3.34 5.90
CA ARG A 488 26.38 4.66 6.49
C ARG A 488 25.07 5.30 6.95
N LEU A 489 24.89 5.46 8.26
CA LEU A 489 23.64 5.82 8.90
C LEU A 489 23.74 7.21 9.54
N ALA A 490 23.04 8.18 8.96
CA ALA A 490 22.84 9.50 9.55
C ALA A 490 21.35 9.75 9.83
N GLY A 491 21.09 10.53 10.88
CA GLY A 491 19.73 10.78 11.35
C GLY A 491 19.68 11.07 12.84
N ARG A 492 18.45 11.10 13.36
CA ARG A 492 18.15 11.36 14.77
C ARG A 492 17.00 10.45 15.21
N GLY A 493 17.13 9.85 16.38
CA GLY A 493 16.13 8.94 16.93
C GLY A 493 16.71 7.97 17.96
N PRO A 494 15.90 7.04 18.49
CA PRO A 494 16.32 6.18 19.61
C PRO A 494 17.50 5.24 19.31
N ALA A 495 17.72 4.84 18.05
CA ALA A 495 18.88 4.04 17.62
C ALA A 495 19.12 4.13 16.10
N ALA A 496 20.38 4.05 15.65
CA ALA A 496 20.70 3.91 14.23
C ALA A 496 20.23 2.57 13.67
N ILE A 497 20.39 1.49 14.45
CA ILE A 497 19.90 0.14 14.15
C ILE A 497 19.04 -0.34 15.33
N ASP A 498 17.75 -0.59 15.11
CA ASP A 498 16.85 -1.17 16.11
C ASP A 498 16.81 -2.71 16.00
N VAL A 499 17.14 -3.37 17.10
CA VAL A 499 17.07 -4.83 17.27
C VAL A 499 16.21 -5.25 18.48
N HIS A 500 15.56 -4.33 19.19
CA HIS A 500 14.84 -4.63 20.43
C HIS A 500 13.56 -5.44 20.20
N ARG A 501 13.12 -5.55 18.95
CA ARG A 501 11.90 -6.23 18.51
C ARG A 501 12.18 -7.48 17.66
N VAL A 502 13.43 -7.94 17.61
CA VAL A 502 13.84 -9.18 16.94
C VAL A 502 13.26 -10.39 17.69
N GLY A 503 12.65 -11.31 16.94
CA GLY A 503 12.02 -12.51 17.46
C GLY A 503 13.01 -13.52 18.03
N VAL A 504 12.64 -14.14 19.16
CA VAL A 504 13.48 -15.10 19.89
C VAL A 504 13.94 -16.24 18.97
N GLY A 505 15.26 -16.44 18.91
CA GLY A 505 15.89 -17.46 18.07
C GLY A 505 16.40 -16.96 16.71
N SER A 506 16.02 -15.74 16.28
CA SER A 506 16.57 -15.13 15.06
C SER A 506 18.05 -14.77 15.24
N ASN A 507 18.90 -15.21 14.32
CA ASN A 507 20.30 -14.80 14.25
C ASN A 507 20.46 -13.65 13.25
N VAL A 508 21.13 -12.57 13.68
CA VAL A 508 21.32 -11.34 12.90
C VAL A 508 22.79 -10.93 12.92
N THR A 509 23.34 -10.62 11.74
CA THR A 509 24.72 -10.14 11.58
C THR A 509 24.72 -8.62 11.45
N LEU A 510 25.47 -7.92 12.31
CA LEU A 510 25.69 -6.46 12.24
C LEU A 510 27.19 -6.18 12.14
N THR A 511 27.68 -5.71 10.99
CA THR A 511 29.13 -5.57 10.75
C THR A 511 29.50 -4.30 9.96
N GLY A 512 30.51 -3.56 10.43
CA GLY A 512 31.13 -2.47 9.67
C GLY A 512 30.22 -1.27 9.33
N ASN A 513 29.07 -1.13 9.98
CA ASN A 513 28.19 0.03 9.78
C ASN A 513 28.79 1.27 10.46
N ASP A 514 28.70 2.42 9.78
CA ASP A 514 29.08 3.75 10.28
C ASP A 514 27.82 4.48 10.75
N ASP A 515 27.64 4.60 12.06
CA ASP A 515 26.60 5.42 12.69
C ASP A 515 27.17 6.67 13.40
N ALA A 516 28.39 7.10 13.06
CA ALA A 516 29.04 8.26 13.67
C ALA A 516 28.34 9.61 13.40
N ARG A 517 27.32 9.62 12.52
CA ARG A 517 26.43 10.75 12.23
C ARG A 517 25.00 10.54 12.76
N TRP A 518 24.80 9.59 13.67
CA TRP A 518 23.52 9.38 14.36
C TRP A 518 23.43 10.16 15.66
N THR A 519 22.32 10.88 15.86
CA THR A 519 22.01 11.56 17.13
C THR A 519 21.01 10.72 17.95
N VAL A 520 21.44 10.22 19.11
CA VAL A 520 20.60 9.39 19.99
C VAL A 520 19.78 10.25 20.94
N ASP A 521 18.45 10.14 20.89
CA ASP A 521 17.50 10.90 21.72
C ASP A 521 17.36 10.37 23.16
N ARG A 522 18.47 10.28 23.91
CA ARG A 522 18.44 9.82 25.32
C ARG A 522 18.03 10.90 26.33
N ASP A 523 18.30 12.17 26.03
CA ASP A 523 18.18 13.27 27.00
C ASP A 523 17.13 14.35 26.61
N ASP A 524 16.39 14.17 25.50
CA ASP A 524 15.45 15.18 25.01
C ASP A 524 14.05 15.07 25.66
N VAL A 525 13.48 16.21 26.07
CA VAL A 525 12.12 16.30 26.59
C VAL A 525 11.08 15.95 25.50
N ALA A 526 11.39 16.18 24.23
CA ALA A 526 10.55 15.79 23.10
C ALA A 526 10.43 14.26 22.94
N TYR A 527 11.48 13.49 23.27
CA TYR A 527 11.42 12.03 23.30
C TYR A 527 10.45 11.55 24.38
N TRP A 528 10.54 12.10 25.59
CA TRP A 528 9.61 11.74 26.68
C TRP A 528 8.16 12.16 26.38
N ALA A 529 7.95 13.30 25.72
CA ALA A 529 6.61 13.73 25.30
C ALA A 529 5.99 12.79 24.25
N SER A 530 6.74 12.44 23.20
CA SER A 530 6.27 11.53 22.14
C SER A 530 6.09 10.09 22.65
N TYR A 531 7.02 9.58 23.47
CA TYR A 531 6.90 8.26 24.10
C TYR A 531 5.66 8.15 25.01
N VAL A 532 5.32 9.21 25.75
CA VAL A 532 4.10 9.24 26.58
C VAL A 532 2.82 9.32 25.74
N ALA A 533 2.86 9.99 24.59
CA ALA A 533 1.73 10.05 23.65
C ALA A 533 1.48 8.69 22.97
N ASP A 534 2.53 8.04 22.47
CA ASP A 534 2.46 6.70 21.86
C ASP A 534 2.10 5.60 22.89
N HIS A 535 2.40 5.79 24.19
CA HIS A 535 2.18 4.80 25.25
C HIS A 535 1.39 5.36 26.45
N PRO A 536 0.08 5.70 26.31
CA PRO A 536 -0.71 6.36 27.36
C PRO A 536 -0.84 5.55 28.67
N LEU A 537 -0.65 4.23 28.63
CA LEU A 537 -0.60 3.37 29.82
C LEU A 537 0.56 3.71 30.76
N VAL A 538 1.63 4.35 30.29
CA VAL A 538 2.76 4.80 31.14
C VAL A 538 2.26 5.74 32.24
N LEU A 539 1.36 6.67 31.91
CA LEU A 539 0.77 7.60 32.88
C LEU A 539 -0.05 6.87 33.96
N LEU A 540 -0.78 5.82 33.57
CA LEU A 540 -1.56 4.99 34.49
C LEU A 540 -0.64 4.23 35.47
N TRP A 541 0.44 3.62 34.98
CA TRP A 541 1.42 2.93 35.83
C TRP A 541 2.17 3.88 36.77
N LEU A 542 2.53 5.09 36.30
CA LEU A 542 3.17 6.12 37.11
C LEU A 542 2.24 6.60 38.24
N LEU A 543 0.94 6.78 37.95
CA LEU A 543 -0.08 7.09 38.95
C LEU A 543 -0.22 5.97 39.99
N ILE A 544 -0.28 4.70 39.56
CA ILE A 544 -0.40 3.52 40.43
C ILE A 544 0.81 3.43 41.39
N LEU A 545 2.03 3.70 40.91
CA LEU A 545 3.25 3.73 41.72
C LEU A 545 3.33 4.93 42.68
N LEU A 546 2.74 6.07 42.32
CA LEU A 546 2.70 7.27 43.16
C LEU A 546 1.83 7.11 44.42
N VAL A 547 0.72 6.36 44.34
CA VAL A 547 -0.22 6.14 45.46
C VAL A 547 0.45 5.56 46.73
N PRO A 548 1.17 4.41 46.69
CA PRO A 548 1.82 3.86 47.88
C PRO A 548 2.96 4.76 48.39
N VAL A 549 3.70 5.44 47.51
CA VAL A 549 4.75 6.40 47.91
C VAL A 549 4.15 7.58 48.66
N ALA A 550 3.08 8.18 48.14
CA ALA A 550 2.35 9.27 48.79
C ALA A 550 1.75 8.83 50.14
N ALA A 551 1.21 7.61 50.23
CA ALA A 551 0.73 7.03 51.48
C ALA A 551 1.86 6.84 52.51
N GLN A 552 3.02 6.33 52.09
CA GLN A 552 4.18 6.10 52.96
C GLN A 552 4.80 7.43 53.44
N VAL A 553 4.87 8.46 52.59
CA VAL A 553 5.28 9.82 52.98
C VAL A 553 4.29 10.40 53.99
N ARG A 554 2.97 10.30 53.73
CA ARG A 554 1.92 10.78 54.65
C ARG A 554 1.94 10.06 56.01
N ALA A 555 2.27 8.76 56.03
CA ALA A 555 2.48 8.00 57.25
C ALA A 555 3.73 8.47 58.02
N ARG A 556 4.88 8.63 57.35
CA ARG A 556 6.12 9.17 57.96
C ARG A 556 5.93 10.57 58.55
N VAL A 557 5.21 11.46 57.85
CA VAL A 557 4.86 12.80 58.33
C VAL A 557 3.95 12.74 59.56
N ARG A 558 2.90 11.89 59.55
CA ARG A 558 2.05 11.66 60.73
C ARG A 558 2.83 11.12 61.93
N ALA A 559 3.76 10.18 61.71
CA ALA A 559 4.60 9.62 62.78
C ALA A 559 5.52 10.68 63.42
N ARG A 560 6.14 11.56 62.63
CA ARG A 560 6.94 12.69 63.14
C ARG A 560 6.12 13.70 63.96
N ILE A 561 4.87 13.93 63.58
CA ILE A 561 3.94 14.81 64.33
C ILE A 561 3.45 14.13 65.62
N ALA A 562 3.27 12.80 65.64
CA ALA A 562 2.95 12.07 66.86
C ALA A 562 4.14 11.99 67.85
N ALA A 563 5.37 11.86 67.35
CA ALA A 563 6.58 11.80 68.17
C ALA A 563 6.87 13.10 68.95
N THR A 564 6.37 14.24 68.47
CA THR A 564 6.47 15.55 69.15
C THR A 564 5.33 15.82 70.13
N ALA A 565 4.40 14.87 70.32
CA ALA A 565 3.22 14.99 71.17
C ALA A 565 3.15 13.91 72.26
N ARG A 566 4.20 13.81 73.10
CA ARG A 566 4.20 13.03 74.34
C ARG A 566 4.67 13.89 75.52
N PRO A 567 3.80 14.24 76.49
CA PRO A 567 4.26 14.71 77.79
C PRO A 567 4.95 13.54 78.53
N ARG A 568 6.02 13.84 79.27
CA ARG A 568 6.59 12.90 80.26
C ARG A 568 5.67 12.86 81.48
N ASN A 569 5.49 11.68 82.08
CA ASN A 569 5.30 11.56 83.52
C ASN A 569 5.99 10.26 84.00
N PRO A 570 6.60 10.22 85.20
CA PRO A 570 7.36 9.07 85.69
C PRO A 570 6.51 8.16 86.60
N LEU A 571 7.19 7.23 87.30
CA LEU A 571 6.69 6.27 88.30
C LEU A 571 5.98 5.01 87.75
N LEU A 572 6.75 3.92 87.60
CA LEU A 572 6.65 2.71 88.46
C LEU A 572 7.68 1.63 88.02
N SER A 573 8.23 0.88 88.99
CA SER A 573 9.21 -0.22 88.83
C SER A 573 9.31 -0.99 90.18
N PRO A 574 9.78 -2.26 90.24
CA PRO A 574 10.30 -3.13 89.17
C PRO A 574 9.18 -4.01 88.55
N ALA A 575 9.10 -5.36 88.45
CA ALA A 575 9.74 -6.52 89.10
C ALA A 575 10.01 -7.68 88.09
N PRO A 576 10.78 -8.76 88.44
CA PRO A 576 11.41 -9.63 87.43
C PRO A 576 11.04 -11.14 87.46
N LEU A 577 11.71 -11.92 86.58
CA LEU A 577 11.72 -13.39 86.40
C LEU A 577 10.54 -13.97 85.57
N VAL A 578 10.63 -15.08 84.83
CA VAL A 578 11.65 -16.17 84.72
C VAL A 578 12.10 -16.39 83.24
N THR A 579 13.20 -17.12 83.05
CA THR A 579 13.92 -17.44 81.79
C THR A 579 13.42 -18.66 80.98
N ALA A 580 13.96 -18.79 79.75
CA ALA A 580 14.18 -20.00 78.91
C ALA A 580 13.19 -20.31 77.77
N ALA A 581 13.54 -21.01 76.67
CA ALA A 581 14.80 -21.11 75.90
C ALA A 581 14.56 -21.97 74.61
N LEU A 582 15.11 -21.55 73.45
CA LEU A 582 15.48 -22.35 72.25
C LEU A 582 14.44 -23.26 71.54
N ASP A 583 14.07 -22.88 70.29
CA ASP A 583 14.32 -23.58 68.99
C ASP A 583 14.14 -25.12 68.80
N PRO A 584 13.93 -25.62 67.55
CA PRO A 584 13.08 -25.14 66.43
C PRO A 584 12.37 -26.32 65.66
N VAL A 585 12.11 -26.17 64.33
CA VAL A 585 11.85 -27.21 63.27
C VAL A 585 10.40 -27.44 62.73
N ASP A 586 10.19 -26.96 61.49
CA ASP A 586 9.46 -27.50 60.30
C ASP A 586 8.10 -28.30 60.34
N ARG A 587 7.12 -27.71 59.61
CA ARG A 587 6.41 -28.24 58.39
C ARG A 587 5.06 -28.99 58.37
N ILE A 588 4.20 -28.43 57.50
CA ILE A 588 3.31 -29.04 56.47
C ILE A 588 1.96 -29.66 56.89
N ALA A 589 0.89 -28.91 56.56
CA ALA A 589 -0.37 -29.35 55.93
C ALA A 589 -0.99 -28.08 55.25
N LEU A 590 -2.01 -28.08 54.37
CA LEU A 590 -2.92 -29.12 53.85
C LEU A 590 -3.51 -28.68 52.48
N ALA A 591 -4.23 -29.60 51.82
CA ALA A 591 -5.35 -29.38 50.88
C ALA A 591 -5.07 -28.92 49.41
N ARG A 592 -5.36 -29.84 48.49
CA ARG A 592 -5.86 -29.60 47.12
C ARG A 592 -7.26 -30.22 47.03
N ALA A 593 -8.13 -29.72 46.15
CA ALA A 593 -9.43 -30.33 45.89
C ALA A 593 -9.70 -30.55 44.38
N ILE A 594 -9.91 -31.82 44.03
CA ILE A 594 -10.85 -32.37 43.03
C ILE A 594 -10.95 -31.71 41.64
N ALA A 595 -10.49 -32.44 40.61
CA ALA A 595 -11.24 -32.72 39.38
C ALA A 595 -10.72 -34.02 38.71
N ALA A 596 -11.53 -34.65 37.85
CA ALA A 596 -11.27 -35.98 37.25
C ALA A 596 -10.11 -35.99 36.20
N GLY A 597 -9.52 -37.13 35.79
CA GLY A 597 -9.69 -38.52 36.26
C GLY A 597 -10.16 -39.53 35.18
N ARG A 598 -9.27 -40.43 34.71
CA ARG A 598 -9.55 -41.79 34.18
C ARG A 598 -8.25 -42.58 33.89
N THR A 599 -8.37 -43.91 33.92
CA THR A 599 -7.33 -44.95 33.67
C THR A 599 -7.46 -45.52 32.23
N THR A 600 -6.59 -46.37 31.66
CA THR A 600 -5.46 -47.20 32.16
C THR A 600 -4.08 -46.73 31.62
N SER A 601 -3.02 -47.46 31.16
CA SER A 601 -2.75 -48.84 30.68
C SER A 601 -1.26 -49.27 30.92
N ARG A 602 -0.85 -50.45 30.44
CA ARG A 602 0.52 -51.05 30.42
C ARG A 602 0.64 -51.98 29.18
N PRO A 603 1.79 -52.58 28.81
CA PRO A 603 3.22 -52.24 29.01
C PRO A 603 4.07 -52.27 27.70
N GLY A 604 5.34 -51.80 27.72
CA GLY A 604 6.32 -52.05 26.63
C GLY A 604 7.72 -51.42 26.88
N HIS A 605 8.80 -52.18 26.62
CA HIS A 605 10.22 -51.83 26.87
C HIS A 605 11.14 -52.90 26.22
N PRO A 606 12.47 -52.73 26.02
CA PRO A 606 13.37 -51.55 26.07
C PRO A 606 14.05 -51.36 24.65
N PRO A 607 15.30 -50.86 24.41
CA PRO A 607 16.36 -50.27 25.24
C PRO A 607 16.94 -48.90 24.76
N VAL A 608 18.04 -48.47 25.39
CA VAL A 608 18.67 -47.12 25.31
C VAL A 608 20.13 -47.22 24.80
N PRO A 609 20.60 -46.25 23.99
CA PRO A 609 21.90 -45.59 24.27
C PRO A 609 21.78 -44.05 24.44
N PRO A 610 22.83 -43.34 24.94
CA PRO A 610 22.69 -42.00 25.56
C PRO A 610 23.34 -40.82 24.81
N HIS A 611 23.46 -39.67 25.50
CA HIS A 611 24.04 -38.35 25.13
C HIS A 611 23.06 -37.38 24.45
N ARG A 612 23.11 -36.04 24.65
CA ARG A 612 23.92 -35.14 25.53
C ARG A 612 23.06 -33.89 25.85
N PRO A 613 23.45 -32.96 26.76
CA PRO A 613 22.60 -31.83 27.14
C PRO A 613 22.56 -30.73 26.06
N VAL A 614 21.43 -30.02 26.00
CA VAL A 614 21.30 -28.76 25.25
C VAL A 614 22.11 -27.68 25.96
N ALA A 615 22.87 -26.90 25.21
CA ALA A 615 23.58 -25.73 25.71
C ALA A 615 22.72 -24.47 25.51
N ASP A 616 22.60 -23.66 26.57
CA ASP A 616 22.07 -22.31 26.51
C ASP A 616 23.05 -21.38 25.76
N GLY A 617 22.56 -20.34 25.09
CA GLY A 617 23.44 -19.48 24.30
C GLY A 617 22.79 -18.60 23.21
N THR A 618 22.06 -17.57 23.62
CA THR A 618 21.79 -16.44 22.72
C THR A 618 23.12 -15.73 22.42
N ARG A 619 23.56 -15.70 21.16
CA ARG A 619 24.75 -14.95 20.71
C ARG A 619 24.37 -13.73 19.88
N VAL A 620 24.37 -12.56 20.52
CA VAL A 620 24.48 -11.28 19.80
C VAL A 620 25.97 -11.00 19.64
N THR A 621 26.47 -10.93 18.39
CA THR A 621 27.88 -10.67 18.11
C THR A 621 28.06 -9.20 17.74
N VAL A 622 28.20 -8.32 18.74
CA VAL A 622 28.55 -6.91 18.52
C VAL A 622 30.06 -6.78 18.41
N VAL A 623 30.55 -6.25 17.28
CA VAL A 623 31.97 -5.88 17.08
C VAL A 623 32.04 -4.39 16.77
N SER A 624 32.14 -3.58 17.82
CA SER A 624 32.48 -2.16 17.74
C SER A 624 33.98 -2.03 17.43
N GLY A 625 34.32 -1.53 16.24
CA GLY A 625 35.70 -1.40 15.78
C GLY A 625 36.35 -0.09 16.19
N ASP A 626 36.98 -0.05 17.37
CA ASP A 626 37.96 1.01 17.67
C ASP A 626 39.23 0.82 16.84
N GLY A 627 39.67 1.87 16.15
CA GLY A 627 40.99 1.90 15.50
C GLY A 627 42.11 2.14 16.52
N PRO A 628 43.36 1.82 16.14
CA PRO A 628 44.31 2.93 16.03
C PRO A 628 45.26 2.83 14.83
N ALA A 629 45.98 3.94 14.59
CA ALA A 629 46.88 4.14 13.47
C ALA A 629 48.18 3.31 13.51
N THR A 630 48.65 2.91 12.32
CA THR A 630 49.82 3.54 11.65
C THR A 630 49.63 3.50 10.14
#